data_AF-A0A957I189-F1
#
_entry.id   AF-A0A957I189-F1
#
_cell.length_a   1.000
_cell.length_b   1.000
_cell.length_c   1.000
_cell.angle_alpha   90.00
_cell.angle_beta   90.00
_cell.angle_gamma   90.00
#
_symmetry.space_group_name_H-M   'P 1'
#
loop_
_entity.id
_entity.type
_entity.pdbx_description
1 polymer ?
#
loop_
_entity_poly.entity_id
_entity_poly.type
_entity_poly.pdbx_seq_one_letter_code
_entity_poly.pdbx_strand_id
1 'polypeptide(L)'
;MERIILKDNEKDRFVFNISQLMIDLQRLTDSRKARGKRYKLPHILIFILLAKLAGEDTPKGIAEWIKLRRRQLVSSFKIERDSVSAYNTIRRTLANVVKEDELQEIFRLFLHWQYGGHKRFWLH
;
A
#
# COMPACT_ATOMS: atom_id res chain seq x y z
N MET A 1 -4.78 14.44 -3.99
CA MET A 1 -3.51 14.07 -3.33
C MET A 1 -2.37 14.41 -4.27
N GLU A 2 -1.33 15.10 -3.79
CA GLU A 2 -0.09 15.30 -4.55
C GLU A 2 0.56 13.94 -4.84
N ARG A 3 1.22 13.79 -6.01
CA ARG A 3 1.86 12.54 -6.42
C ARG A 3 3.03 12.21 -5.49
N ILE A 4 2.95 11.11 -4.75
CA ILE A 4 4.12 10.53 -4.07
C ILE A 4 4.80 9.62 -5.09
N ILE A 5 5.89 10.09 -5.68
CA ILE A 5 6.66 9.36 -6.67
C ILE A 5 7.95 8.87 -6.02
N LEU A 6 8.14 7.55 -5.96
CA LEU A 6 9.46 6.97 -5.72
C LEU A 6 10.24 7.06 -7.04
N LYS A 7 11.28 7.90 -7.09
CA LYS A 7 12.16 8.05 -8.27
C LYS A 7 13.52 7.45 -7.93
N ASP A 8 14.00 6.58 -8.81
CA ASP A 8 15.40 6.20 -8.88
C ASP A 8 16.20 7.25 -9.68
N ASN A 9 17.48 7.40 -9.33
CA ASN A 9 18.44 8.34 -9.92
C ASN A 9 19.17 7.78 -11.15
N GLU A 10 19.05 6.48 -11.44
CA GLU A 10 19.65 5.86 -12.62
C GLU A 10 18.62 5.61 -13.74
N LYS A 11 19.13 5.50 -14.97
CA LYS A 11 18.43 5.71 -16.25
C LYS A 11 17.31 4.71 -16.62
N ASP A 12 16.91 3.79 -15.75
CA ASP A 12 15.77 2.88 -15.98
C ASP A 12 14.80 2.96 -14.79
N ARG A 13 13.95 3.99 -14.77
CA ARG A 13 13.17 4.32 -13.57
C ARG A 13 11.97 3.42 -13.38
N PHE A 14 11.99 2.64 -12.29
CA PHE A 14 10.79 2.07 -11.69
C PHE A 14 9.97 3.17 -10.99
N VAL A 15 8.93 3.68 -11.65
CA VAL A 15 8.03 4.71 -11.10
C VAL A 15 6.85 4.04 -10.42
N PHE A 16 6.94 3.82 -9.10
CA PHE A 16 5.82 3.32 -8.30
C PHE A 16 4.90 4.46 -7.88
N ASN A 17 3.77 4.62 -8.58
CA ASN A 17 2.79 5.66 -8.28
C ASN A 17 1.89 5.25 -7.10
N ILE A 18 2.36 5.55 -5.88
CA ILE A 18 1.65 5.26 -4.63
C ILE A 18 0.25 5.89 -4.61
N SER A 19 0.11 7.10 -5.14
CA SER A 19 -1.17 7.82 -5.17
C SER A 19 -2.21 7.10 -6.04
N GLN A 20 -1.81 6.58 -7.20
CA GLN A 20 -2.70 5.80 -8.07
C GLN A 20 -3.07 4.47 -7.42
N LEU A 21 -2.10 3.75 -6.87
CA LEU A 21 -2.38 2.49 -6.16
C LEU A 21 -3.35 2.70 -5.00
N MET A 22 -3.22 3.81 -4.26
CA MET A 22 -4.19 4.15 -3.21
C MET A 22 -5.60 4.40 -3.73
N ILE A 23 -5.75 4.95 -4.94
CA ILE A 23 -7.05 5.11 -5.59
C ILE A 23 -7.61 3.73 -5.94
N ASP A 24 -6.80 2.85 -6.54
CA ASP A 24 -7.24 1.52 -6.93
C ASP A 24 -7.64 0.67 -5.71
N LEU A 25 -6.86 0.74 -4.63
CA LEU A 25 -7.15 0.07 -3.35
C LEU A 25 -8.44 0.54 -2.67
N GLN A 26 -9.01 1.71 -3.04
CA GLN A 26 -10.32 2.12 -2.52
C GLN A 26 -11.47 1.25 -3.04
N ARG A 27 -11.25 0.50 -4.13
CA ARG A 27 -12.23 -0.40 -4.72
C ARG A 27 -12.41 -1.69 -3.93
N LEU A 28 -11.51 -1.99 -3.01
CA LEU A 28 -11.59 -3.17 -2.15
C LEU A 28 -12.80 -3.11 -1.22
N THR A 29 -13.46 -4.25 -1.06
CA THR A 29 -14.51 -4.39 -0.06
C THR A 29 -13.92 -4.33 1.34
N ASP A 30 -14.30 -3.32 2.12
CA ASP A 30 -13.89 -3.18 3.52
C ASP A 30 -14.93 -3.79 4.47
N SER A 31 -14.72 -5.07 4.81
CA SER A 31 -15.57 -5.87 5.70
C SER A 31 -15.48 -5.50 7.18
N ARG A 32 -14.64 -4.51 7.56
CA ARG A 32 -14.54 -4.07 8.96
C ARG A 32 -15.85 -3.42 9.41
N LYS A 33 -16.25 -3.66 10.66
CA LYS A 33 -17.34 -2.92 11.31
C LYS A 33 -17.01 -1.42 11.39
N ALA A 34 -18.01 -0.55 11.43
CA ALA A 34 -17.83 0.91 11.50
C ALA A 34 -16.84 1.37 12.60
N ARG A 35 -16.90 0.75 13.78
CA ARG A 35 -15.97 1.01 14.91
C ARG A 35 -14.50 0.69 14.59
N GLY A 36 -14.24 -0.17 13.61
CA GLY A 36 -12.92 -0.57 13.12
C GLY A 36 -12.41 0.24 11.92
N LYS A 37 -13.22 1.16 11.36
CA LYS A 37 -12.85 2.00 10.21
C LYS A 37 -12.18 3.32 10.60
N ARG A 38 -11.42 3.32 11.72
CA ARG A 38 -10.65 4.49 12.16
C ARG A 38 -9.61 4.94 11.11
N TYR A 39 -9.15 4.02 10.26
CA TYR A 39 -8.33 4.30 9.08
C TYR A 39 -9.00 3.76 7.83
N LYS A 40 -8.93 4.52 6.73
CA LYS A 40 -9.32 4.02 5.42
C LYS A 40 -8.43 2.82 5.05
N LEU A 41 -9.04 1.75 4.54
CA LEU A 41 -8.36 0.50 4.19
C LEU A 41 -7.11 0.70 3.30
N PRO A 42 -7.11 1.59 2.28
CA PRO A 42 -5.93 1.83 1.45
C PRO A 42 -4.67 2.25 2.22
N HIS A 43 -4.81 3.06 3.28
CA HIS A 43 -3.66 3.49 4.08
C HIS A 43 -3.02 2.31 4.81
N ILE A 44 -3.85 1.41 5.35
CA ILE A 44 -3.37 0.20 6.03
C ILE A 44 -2.59 -0.67 5.06
N LEU A 45 -3.13 -0.88 3.85
CA LEU A 45 -2.53 -1.74 2.85
C LEU A 45 -1.23 -1.16 2.28
N ILE A 46 -1.17 0.15 2.03
CA ILE A 46 0.08 0.79 1.63
C ILE A 46 1.13 0.70 2.74
N PHE A 47 0.76 0.88 4.00
CA PHE A 47 1.73 0.77 5.09
C PHE A 47 2.26 -0.65 5.27
N ILE A 48 1.40 -1.65 5.10
CA ILE A 48 1.80 -3.06 5.04
C ILE A 48 2.75 -3.29 3.86
N LEU A 49 2.42 -2.79 2.67
CA LEU A 49 3.26 -2.93 1.48
C LEU A 49 4.64 -2.30 1.68
N LEU A 50 4.70 -1.07 2.19
CA LEU A 50 5.96 -0.39 2.46
C LEU A 50 6.82 -1.12 3.51
N ALA A 51 6.19 -1.66 4.56
CA ALA A 51 6.90 -2.47 5.54
C ALA A 51 7.45 -3.77 4.92
N LYS A 52 6.68 -4.44 4.06
CA LYS A 52 7.13 -5.61 3.31
C LYS A 52 8.31 -5.30 2.40
N LEU A 53 8.25 -4.17 1.67
CA LEU A 53 9.37 -3.70 0.84
C LEU A 53 10.61 -3.35 1.66
N ALA A 54 10.44 -3.01 2.94
CA ALA A 54 11.53 -2.79 3.88
C ALA A 54 12.04 -4.07 4.56
N GLY A 55 11.54 -5.25 4.16
CA GLY A 55 11.98 -6.56 4.67
C GLY A 55 11.14 -7.12 5.84
N GLU A 56 10.02 -6.50 6.19
CA GLU A 56 9.17 -6.96 7.30
C GLU A 56 8.12 -7.96 6.82
N ASP A 57 8.25 -9.23 7.23
CA ASP A 57 7.32 -10.29 6.82
C ASP A 57 6.43 -10.86 7.91
N THR A 58 6.60 -10.41 9.16
CA THR A 58 5.73 -10.81 10.27
C THR A 58 4.73 -9.69 10.60
N PRO A 59 3.49 -10.00 11.03
CA PRO A 59 2.55 -8.97 11.48
C PRO A 59 3.12 -8.08 12.60
N LYS A 60 4.01 -8.63 13.45
CA LYS A 60 4.69 -7.89 14.52
C LYS A 60 5.73 -6.92 13.95
N GLY A 61 6.59 -7.40 13.05
CA GLY A 61 7.60 -6.59 12.36
C GLY A 61 6.97 -5.43 11.60
N ILE A 62 5.93 -5.72 10.81
CA ILE A 62 5.15 -4.72 10.09
C ILE A 62 4.57 -3.66 11.06
N ALA A 63 3.99 -4.09 12.19
CA ALA A 63 3.43 -3.16 13.17
C ALA A 63 4.48 -2.26 13.83
N GLU A 64 5.63 -2.80 14.20
CA GLU A 64 6.72 -2.01 14.78
C GLU A 64 7.35 -1.07 13.74
N TRP A 65 7.54 -1.52 12.50
CA TRP A 65 8.06 -0.68 11.42
C TRP A 65 7.18 0.56 11.17
N ILE A 66 5.86 0.36 11.11
CA ILE A 66 4.87 1.44 10.96
C ILE A 66 4.92 2.38 12.17
N LYS A 67 4.99 1.83 13.37
CA LYS A 67 5.04 2.60 14.62
C LYS A 67 6.29 3.48 14.72
N LEU A 68 7.47 2.95 14.38
CA LEU A 68 8.72 3.70 14.37
C LEU A 68 8.72 4.84 13.35
N ARG A 69 8.00 4.68 12.23
CA ARG A 69 7.90 5.66 11.15
C ARG A 69 6.60 6.46 11.15
N ARG A 70 5.82 6.38 12.23
CA ARG A 70 4.50 7.01 12.38
C ARG A 70 4.47 8.46 11.92
N ARG A 71 5.36 9.30 12.44
CA ARG A 71 5.40 10.74 12.12
C ARG A 71 5.65 10.99 10.64
N GLN A 72 6.58 10.24 10.04
CA GLN A 72 6.90 10.34 8.61
C GLN A 72 5.70 9.91 7.77
N LEU A 73 5.08 8.77 8.09
CA LEU A 73 3.91 8.27 7.36
C LEU A 73 2.70 9.22 7.47
N VAL A 74 2.40 9.74 8.66
CA VAL A 74 1.30 10.70 8.87
C VAL A 74 1.52 11.97 8.04
N SER A 75 2.74 12.49 8.03
CA SER A 75 3.11 13.68 7.26
C SER A 75 3.05 13.42 5.75
N SER A 76 3.68 12.36 5.25
CA SER A 76 3.74 12.04 3.83
C SER A 76 2.37 11.76 3.22
N PHE A 77 1.48 11.11 3.97
CA PHE A 77 0.13 10.76 3.49
C PHE A 77 -0.96 11.75 3.91
N LYS A 78 -0.58 12.86 4.55
CA LYS A 78 -1.50 13.91 5.05
C LYS A 78 -2.68 13.33 5.84
N ILE A 79 -2.40 12.40 6.76
CA ILE A 79 -3.43 11.74 7.56
C ILE A 79 -3.90 12.70 8.68
N GLU A 80 -5.20 12.99 8.71
CA GLU A 80 -5.82 13.94 9.65
C GLU A 80 -5.63 13.57 11.14
N ARG A 81 -5.45 12.29 11.44
CA ARG A 81 -5.26 11.79 12.81
C ARG A 81 -3.89 11.17 12.94
N ASP A 82 -3.10 11.69 13.88
CA ASP A 82 -1.74 11.21 14.13
C ASP A 82 -1.68 9.74 14.54
N SER A 83 -2.76 9.06 14.92
CA SER A 83 -2.68 7.64 15.31
C SER A 83 -2.32 6.71 14.12
N VAL A 84 -1.48 5.68 14.31
CA VAL A 84 -1.22 4.62 13.32
C VAL A 84 -1.88 3.29 13.72
N SER A 85 -2.12 2.42 12.74
CA SER A 85 -2.73 1.11 12.89
C SER A 85 -2.02 0.25 13.95
N ALA A 86 -2.76 -0.17 14.98
CA ALA A 86 -2.25 -1.10 15.99
C ALA A 86 -1.96 -2.49 15.38
N TYR A 87 -1.10 -3.27 16.04
CA TYR A 87 -0.80 -4.67 15.70
C TYR A 87 -2.05 -5.50 15.39
N ASN A 88 -3.08 -5.41 16.24
CA ASN A 88 -4.34 -6.14 16.04
C ASN A 88 -5.08 -5.75 14.75
N THR A 89 -4.93 -4.49 14.31
CA THR A 89 -5.49 -4.03 13.03
C THR A 89 -4.74 -4.66 11.86
N ILE A 90 -3.41 -4.69 11.90
CA ILE A 90 -2.58 -5.32 10.85
C ILE A 90 -2.87 -6.81 10.76
N ARG A 91 -2.82 -7.51 11.91
CA ARG A 91 -3.11 -8.96 11.99
C ARG A 91 -4.49 -9.30 11.43
N ARG A 92 -5.53 -8.56 11.84
CA ARG A 92 -6.91 -8.79 11.34
C ARG A 92 -7.05 -8.43 9.87
N THR A 93 -6.39 -7.36 9.43
CA THR A 93 -6.49 -6.92 8.03
C THR A 93 -5.93 -7.97 7.09
N LEU A 94 -4.73 -8.48 7.41
CA LEU A 94 -4.08 -9.55 6.66
C LEU A 94 -4.86 -10.87 6.70
N ALA A 95 -5.51 -11.19 7.83
CA ALA A 95 -6.20 -12.46 7.98
C ALA A 95 -7.57 -12.49 7.28
N ASN A 96 -8.39 -11.45 7.47
CA ASN A 96 -9.85 -11.59 7.25
C ASN A 96 -10.54 -10.37 6.61
N VAL A 97 -9.85 -9.23 6.46
CA VAL A 97 -10.54 -8.00 6.00
C VAL A 97 -10.59 -7.92 4.49
N VAL A 98 -9.52 -8.33 3.83
CA VAL A 98 -9.36 -8.21 2.38
C VAL A 98 -9.51 -9.58 1.76
N LYS A 99 -10.38 -9.70 0.75
CA LYS A 99 -10.44 -10.91 -0.08
C LYS A 99 -9.20 -10.96 -0.96
N GLU A 100 -8.54 -12.11 -0.96
CA GLU A 100 -7.31 -12.31 -1.74
C GLU A 100 -7.53 -12.01 -3.23
N ASP A 101 -8.60 -12.53 -3.83
CA ASP A 101 -8.89 -12.36 -5.25
C ASP A 101 -9.06 -10.89 -5.66
N GLU A 102 -9.76 -10.08 -4.85
CA GLU A 102 -9.95 -8.66 -5.11
C GLU A 102 -8.62 -7.90 -5.04
N LEU A 103 -7.76 -8.28 -4.08
CA LEU A 103 -6.44 -7.66 -3.91
C LEU A 103 -5.51 -8.02 -5.06
N GLN A 104 -5.46 -9.30 -5.44
CA GLN A 104 -4.67 -9.77 -6.56
C GLN A 104 -5.12 -9.09 -7.86
N GLU A 105 -6.42 -8.93 -8.08
CA GLU A 105 -6.93 -8.25 -9.27
C GLU A 105 -6.52 -6.79 -9.34
N ILE A 106 -6.61 -6.05 -8.23
CA ILE A 106 -6.14 -4.67 -8.18
C ILE A 106 -4.65 -4.57 -8.48
N PHE A 107 -3.82 -5.45 -7.91
CA PHE A 107 -2.39 -5.46 -8.21
C PHE A 107 -2.12 -5.84 -9.66
N ARG A 108 -2.81 -6.83 -10.23
CA ARG A 108 -2.70 -7.20 -11.64
C ARG A 108 -3.02 -6.02 -12.54
N LEU A 109 -4.14 -5.35 -12.31
CA LEU A 109 -4.54 -4.17 -13.08
C LEU A 109 -3.51 -3.05 -12.93
N PHE A 110 -3.15 -2.68 -11.71
CA PHE A 110 -2.15 -1.64 -11.45
C PHE A 110 -0.83 -1.93 -12.18
N LEU A 111 -0.34 -3.16 -12.11
CA LEU A 111 0.90 -3.57 -12.78
C LEU A 111 0.74 -3.66 -14.31
N HIS A 112 -0.40 -4.11 -14.82
CA HIS A 112 -0.67 -4.17 -16.25
C HIS A 112 -0.77 -2.77 -16.87
N TRP A 113 -1.50 -1.84 -16.24
CA TRP A 113 -1.61 -0.47 -16.71
C TRP A 113 -0.27 0.28 -16.66
N GLN A 114 0.56 -0.01 -15.66
CA GLN A 114 1.85 0.65 -15.49
C GLN A 114 2.98 0.00 -16.28
N TYR A 115 2.93 -1.32 -16.52
CA TYR A 115 4.06 -2.11 -17.05
C TYR A 115 3.69 -3.09 -18.17
N GLY A 116 2.40 -3.38 -18.40
CA GLY A 116 1.90 -4.26 -19.47
C GLY A 116 2.02 -3.65 -20.88
N GLY A 117 2.40 -2.38 -20.99
CA GLY A 117 2.76 -1.71 -22.24
C GLY A 117 4.21 -1.96 -22.69
N HIS A 118 5.08 -2.52 -21.85
CA HIS A 118 6.41 -2.96 -22.28
C HIS A 118 6.31 -4.29 -23.02
N LYS A 119 5.66 -4.28 -24.20
CA LYS A 119 6.07 -5.20 -25.27
C LYS A 119 7.56 -4.96 -25.46
N ARG A 120 8.37 -5.95 -25.07
CA ARG A 120 9.80 -6.01 -25.34
C ARG A 120 10.07 -5.55 -26.77
N PHE A 121 10.52 -4.31 -26.94
CA PHE A 121 11.23 -3.87 -28.13
C PHE A 121 12.62 -4.51 -28.05
N TRP A 122 12.67 -5.79 -28.41
CA TRP A 122 13.92 -6.51 -28.71
C TRP A 122 13.68 -7.36 -29.95
N LEU A 123 13.46 -6.70 -31.08
CA LEU A 123 13.73 -7.22 -32.43
C LEU A 123 13.94 -6.02 -33.35
N HIS A 124 15.19 -5.59 -33.48
CA HIS A 124 15.92 -5.36 -34.74
C HIS A 124 17.27 -4.70 -34.45
#